data_AF-A0A383B6P6-F1
#
_entry.id   AF-A0A383B6P6-F1
#
_cell.length_a   1.000
_cell.length_b   1.000
_cell.length_c   1.000
_cell.angle_alpha   90.00
_cell.angle_beta   90.00
_cell.angle_gamma   90.00
#
_symmetry.space_group_name_H-M   'P 1'
#
loop_
_entity.id
_entity.type
_entity.pdbx_description
1 polymer ?
#
loop_
_entity_poly.entity_id
_entity_poly.type
_entity_poly.pdbx_seq_one_letter_code
_entity_poly.pdbx_strand_id
1 'polypeptide(L)'
;YGYQHYVELSTENSGIWEETADGGLFWQISVTSENAHALSFEYDNFFIPEGGELYVFSPGYEMIQGAYTHLNNGNSGHFSTPHLKGDTAIIEYYQPAETQGILSLVITEIIHDYRDIMDFSGNGRDWECGVNVICETDDQYQGPINSVAFLDMGGFICSGAMVNNVRQDLTPYFLTAWHCVDGDNPSTFRFYFNKIASSCENTWGSAGPYAYSSDLVADSDGISHTPGSESPGGDWALLLIDDEIEE
;
A
#
# COMPACT_ATOMS: atom_id res chain seq x y z
N TYR A 1 -4.00 1.06 12.56
CA TYR A 1 -3.23 2.30 12.72
C TYR A 1 -3.91 3.44 12.00
N GLY A 2 -4.57 3.17 10.87
CA GLY A 2 -5.40 4.13 10.17
C GLY A 2 -6.85 3.96 10.58
N TYR A 3 -7.62 5.06 10.61
CA TYR A 3 -9.07 4.99 10.62
C TYR A 3 -9.55 5.02 9.16
N GLN A 4 -10.31 4.01 8.76
CA GLN A 4 -10.84 3.89 7.39
C GLN A 4 -12.13 4.70 7.28
N HIS A 5 -12.12 5.74 6.43
CA HIS A 5 -13.34 6.42 6.01
C HIS A 5 -13.85 5.81 4.71
N TYR A 6 -14.94 5.06 4.80
CA TYR A 6 -15.65 4.55 3.63
C TYR A 6 -16.39 5.68 2.92
N VAL A 7 -16.11 5.84 1.63
CA VAL A 7 -16.66 6.87 0.76
C VAL A 7 -17.02 6.29 -0.60
N GLU A 8 -17.65 7.09 -1.46
CA GLU A 8 -17.96 6.72 -2.84
C GLU A 8 -17.72 7.93 -3.73
N LEU A 9 -16.45 8.32 -3.89
CA LEU A 9 -16.06 9.50 -4.66
C LEU A 9 -15.59 9.07 -6.04
N SER A 10 -16.28 9.51 -7.09
CA SER A 10 -15.93 9.22 -8.49
C SER A 10 -15.69 10.50 -9.27
N THR A 11 -15.16 10.36 -10.48
CA THR A 11 -15.00 11.47 -11.43
C THR A 11 -16.34 12.08 -11.88
N GLU A 12 -17.47 11.40 -11.65
CA GLU A 12 -18.81 11.87 -12.02
C GLU A 12 -19.51 12.63 -10.89
N ASN A 13 -19.24 12.28 -9.64
CA ASN A 13 -19.95 12.83 -8.48
C ASN A 13 -19.09 13.80 -7.64
N SER A 14 -17.78 13.80 -7.84
CA SER A 14 -16.81 14.54 -7.04
C SER A 14 -15.67 15.11 -7.89
N GLY A 15 -14.99 16.11 -7.33
CA GLY A 15 -13.96 16.85 -8.04
C GLY A 15 -14.52 17.80 -9.09
N ILE A 16 -13.61 18.39 -9.87
CA ILE A 16 -13.90 19.39 -10.88
C ILE A 16 -13.18 18.96 -12.17
N TRP A 17 -13.93 18.94 -13.28
CA TRP A 17 -13.38 18.79 -14.61
C TRP A 17 -13.17 20.15 -15.28
N GLU A 18 -12.03 20.31 -15.95
CA GLU A 18 -11.68 21.48 -16.74
C GLU A 18 -11.11 21.05 -18.11
N GLU A 19 -11.43 21.83 -19.15
CA GLU A 19 -10.76 21.70 -20.44
C GLU A 19 -9.46 22.51 -20.42
N THR A 20 -8.36 21.91 -20.83
CA THR A 20 -7.05 22.56 -20.87
C THR A 20 -6.86 23.34 -22.18
N ALA A 21 -5.92 24.29 -22.21
CA ALA A 21 -5.69 25.17 -23.37
C ALA A 21 -5.28 24.42 -24.65
N ASP A 22 -4.70 23.23 -24.50
CA ASP A 22 -4.33 22.28 -25.55
C ASP A 22 -5.48 21.34 -25.96
N GLY A 23 -6.68 21.51 -25.37
CA GLY A 23 -7.86 20.70 -25.67
C GLY A 23 -7.94 19.36 -24.93
N GLY A 24 -7.05 19.14 -23.96
CA GLY A 24 -7.11 18.00 -23.04
C GLY A 24 -8.19 18.16 -21.98
N LEU A 25 -8.30 17.13 -21.15
CA LEU A 25 -9.20 17.11 -19.99
C LEU A 25 -8.37 16.99 -18.72
N PHE A 26 -8.78 17.76 -17.73
CA PHE A 26 -8.17 17.81 -16.42
C PHE A 26 -9.23 17.57 -15.36
N TRP A 27 -8.97 16.69 -14.42
CA TRP A 27 -9.83 16.44 -13.27
C TRP A 27 -9.05 16.59 -11.98
N GLN A 28 -9.64 17.23 -10.98
CA GLN A 28 -9.01 17.36 -9.68
C GLN A 28 -10.03 17.26 -8.54
N ILE A 29 -9.63 16.58 -7.46
CA ILE A 29 -10.34 16.57 -6.18
C ILE A 29 -9.35 16.85 -5.04
N SER A 30 -9.81 17.62 -4.06
CA SER A 30 -9.09 17.83 -2.80
C SER A 30 -9.83 17.14 -1.66
N VAL A 31 -9.10 16.37 -0.87
CA VAL A 31 -9.62 15.60 0.26
C VAL A 31 -8.85 15.99 1.51
N THR A 32 -9.56 16.36 2.57
CA THR A 32 -8.98 16.69 3.88
C THR A 32 -9.57 15.79 4.95
N SER A 33 -8.73 15.19 5.79
CA SER A 33 -9.11 14.50 7.01
C SER A 33 -8.32 15.07 8.18
N GLU A 34 -8.92 16.04 8.87
CA GLU A 34 -8.25 16.90 9.85
C GLU A 34 -7.41 16.13 10.87
N ASN A 35 -6.19 16.61 11.11
CA ASN A 35 -5.22 16.05 12.06
C ASN A 35 -4.63 14.69 11.68
N ALA A 36 -4.83 14.19 10.45
CA ALA A 36 -4.08 13.04 9.98
C ALA A 36 -2.59 13.39 9.84
N HIS A 37 -1.71 12.44 10.16
CA HIS A 37 -0.29 12.56 9.85
C HIS A 37 0.00 12.18 8.40
N ALA A 38 -0.80 11.27 7.84
CA ALA A 38 -0.77 10.90 6.44
C ALA A 38 -2.16 10.45 5.97
N LEU A 39 -2.36 10.51 4.66
CA LEU A 39 -3.50 9.93 3.97
C LEU A 39 -3.02 8.87 2.99
N SER A 40 -3.78 7.78 2.85
CA SER A 40 -3.71 6.92 1.67
C SER A 40 -5.11 6.60 1.17
N PHE A 41 -5.20 6.13 -0.07
CA PHE A 41 -6.46 5.94 -0.77
C PHE A 41 -6.52 4.54 -1.34
N GLU A 42 -7.71 3.97 -1.29
CA GLU A 42 -8.06 2.76 -2.03
C GLU A 42 -9.12 3.08 -3.07
N TYR A 43 -8.99 2.44 -4.22
CA TYR A 43 -9.78 2.70 -5.40
C TYR A 43 -10.36 1.39 -5.93
N ASP A 44 -11.63 1.46 -6.33
CA ASP A 44 -12.32 0.47 -7.15
C ASP A 44 -12.55 1.02 -8.56
N ASN A 45 -12.83 0.12 -9.50
CA ASN A 45 -13.02 0.44 -10.92
C ASN A 45 -11.89 1.31 -11.48
N PHE A 46 -10.66 1.08 -11.02
CA PHE A 46 -9.49 1.87 -11.38
C PHE A 46 -9.02 1.51 -12.79
N PHE A 47 -9.14 2.48 -13.69
CA PHE A 47 -8.69 2.37 -15.08
C PHE A 47 -8.26 3.74 -15.61
N ILE A 48 -6.97 3.86 -15.92
CA ILE A 48 -6.39 5.01 -16.61
C ILE A 48 -6.23 4.68 -18.10
N PRO A 49 -6.84 5.45 -19.03
CA PRO A 49 -6.62 5.26 -20.46
C PRO A 49 -5.19 5.61 -20.87
N GLU A 50 -4.72 5.02 -21.98
CA GLU A 50 -3.38 5.27 -22.51
C GLU A 50 -3.20 6.75 -22.89
N GLY A 51 -2.16 7.38 -22.34
CA GLY A 51 -1.91 8.83 -22.45
C GLY A 51 -2.41 9.65 -21.26
N GLY A 52 -3.23 9.06 -20.39
CA GLY A 52 -3.63 9.67 -19.12
C GLY A 52 -2.57 9.53 -18.03
N GLU A 53 -2.49 10.53 -17.17
CA GLU A 53 -1.60 10.57 -16.00
C GLU A 53 -2.39 10.97 -14.77
N LEU A 54 -2.25 10.20 -13.67
CA LEU A 54 -2.83 10.50 -12.38
C LEU A 54 -1.73 10.75 -11.34
N TYR A 55 -1.89 11.79 -10.54
CA TYR A 55 -1.00 12.15 -9.45
C TYR A 55 -1.79 12.29 -8.15
N VAL A 56 -1.15 11.96 -7.03
CA VAL A 56 -1.66 12.21 -5.68
C VAL A 56 -0.59 12.96 -4.90
N PHE A 57 -0.89 14.18 -4.45
CA PHE A 57 0.12 15.04 -3.85
C PHE A 57 -0.39 15.89 -2.68
N SER A 58 0.53 16.27 -1.80
CA SER A 58 0.26 17.16 -0.68
C SER A 58 0.19 18.61 -1.17
N PRO A 59 -0.59 19.50 -0.52
CA PRO A 59 -0.59 20.92 -0.83
C PRO A 59 0.83 21.49 -0.92
N GLY A 60 1.09 22.29 -1.97
CA GLY A 60 2.42 22.85 -2.21
C GLY A 60 3.43 21.87 -2.82
N TYR A 61 3.00 20.67 -3.23
CA TYR A 61 3.84 19.64 -3.84
C TYR A 61 4.96 19.12 -2.91
N GLU A 62 4.73 19.15 -1.60
CA GLU A 62 5.71 18.68 -0.60
C GLU A 62 6.02 17.18 -0.73
N MET A 63 5.03 16.41 -1.16
CA MET A 63 5.14 14.99 -1.48
C MET A 63 4.24 14.72 -2.68
N ILE A 64 4.74 13.94 -3.65
CA ILE A 64 4.03 13.59 -4.88
C ILE A 64 4.14 12.08 -5.07
N GLN A 65 3.02 11.45 -5.40
CA GLN A 65 2.90 10.07 -5.80
C GLN A 65 2.37 10.01 -7.24
N GLY A 66 3.01 9.20 -8.08
CA GLY A 66 2.76 9.13 -9.52
C GLY A 66 3.95 9.61 -10.37
N ALA A 67 3.83 9.75 -11.69
CA ALA A 67 2.61 9.58 -12.48
C ALA A 67 2.14 8.12 -12.51
N TYR A 68 0.89 7.87 -12.11
CA TYR A 68 0.22 6.62 -12.42
C TYR A 68 -0.36 6.71 -13.82
N THR A 69 -0.19 5.64 -14.59
CA THR A 69 -0.61 5.60 -16.00
C THR A 69 -1.36 4.31 -16.27
N HIS A 70 -1.73 4.09 -17.53
CA HIS A 70 -2.31 2.82 -17.99
C HIS A 70 -1.47 1.57 -17.63
N LEU A 71 -0.17 1.72 -17.35
CA LEU A 71 0.71 0.63 -16.90
C LEU A 71 0.35 0.15 -15.48
N ASN A 72 -0.31 0.99 -14.68
CA ASN A 72 -0.75 0.65 -13.32
C ASN A 72 -2.16 0.03 -13.30
N ASN A 73 -2.79 -0.21 -14.46
CA ASN A 73 -4.08 -0.86 -14.51
C ASN A 73 -3.93 -2.36 -14.20
N GLY A 74 -4.29 -2.75 -12.98
CA GLY A 74 -4.38 -4.16 -12.58
C GLY A 74 -5.60 -4.87 -13.18
N ASN A 75 -5.52 -6.19 -13.33
CA ASN A 75 -6.64 -7.00 -13.83
C ASN A 75 -7.86 -7.00 -12.90
N SER A 76 -7.64 -6.73 -11.60
CA SER A 76 -8.68 -6.70 -10.59
C SER A 76 -9.52 -5.41 -10.64
N GLY A 77 -9.01 -4.34 -11.25
CA GLY A 77 -9.63 -3.02 -11.21
C GLY A 77 -9.54 -2.33 -9.84
N HIS A 78 -8.74 -2.88 -8.91
CA HIS A 78 -8.44 -2.27 -7.63
C HIS A 78 -7.07 -1.59 -7.67
N PHE A 79 -6.91 -0.53 -6.89
CA PHE A 79 -5.65 0.17 -6.76
C PHE A 79 -5.52 0.80 -5.38
N SER A 80 -4.30 1.06 -4.94
CA SER A 80 -4.06 1.84 -3.73
C SER A 80 -2.85 2.74 -3.91
N THR A 81 -2.89 3.92 -3.30
CA THR A 81 -1.75 4.86 -3.36
C THR A 81 -0.93 4.78 -2.07
N PRO A 82 0.39 5.02 -2.12
CA PRO A 82 1.22 5.10 -0.93
C PRO A 82 0.74 6.20 0.03
N HIS A 83 1.26 6.17 1.25
CA HIS A 83 1.00 7.22 2.22
C HIS A 83 1.53 8.57 1.73
N LEU A 84 0.65 9.56 1.75
CA LEU A 84 0.94 10.94 1.46
C LEU A 84 0.98 11.73 2.76
N LYS A 85 2.08 12.45 3.00
CA LYS A 85 2.27 13.25 4.21
C LYS A 85 1.22 14.36 4.33
N GLY A 86 0.70 14.53 5.54
CA GLY A 86 -0.24 15.60 5.91
C GLY A 86 -1.69 15.14 5.97
N ASP A 87 -2.57 16.09 6.28
CA ASP A 87 -4.00 15.86 6.47
C ASP A 87 -4.85 16.21 5.25
N THR A 88 -4.21 16.65 4.17
CA THR A 88 -4.85 17.05 2.92
C THR A 88 -4.11 16.45 1.74
N ALA A 89 -4.86 15.86 0.81
CA ALA A 89 -4.36 15.34 -0.44
C ALA A 89 -5.11 15.96 -1.61
N ILE A 90 -4.39 16.16 -2.71
CA ILE A 90 -4.95 16.55 -3.99
C ILE A 90 -4.72 15.38 -4.94
N ILE A 91 -5.80 14.87 -5.51
CA ILE A 91 -5.75 13.85 -6.56
C ILE A 91 -6.06 14.56 -7.86
N GLU A 92 -5.17 14.41 -8.82
CA GLU A 92 -5.21 15.09 -10.10
C GLU A 92 -5.06 14.08 -11.22
N TYR A 93 -5.84 14.28 -12.27
CA TYR A 93 -5.74 13.52 -13.49
C TYR A 93 -5.70 14.46 -14.70
N TYR A 94 -4.82 14.16 -15.64
CA TYR A 94 -4.75 14.84 -16.92
C TYR A 94 -4.74 13.83 -18.05
N GLN A 95 -5.44 14.16 -19.14
CA GLN A 95 -5.31 13.47 -20.43
C GLN A 95 -5.25 14.46 -21.60
N PRO A 96 -4.34 14.25 -22.56
CA PRO A 96 -4.32 15.01 -23.82
C PRO A 96 -5.59 14.82 -24.65
N ALA A 97 -5.88 15.78 -25.54
CA ALA A 97 -7.06 15.78 -26.42
C ALA A 97 -7.23 14.50 -27.26
N GLU A 98 -6.11 13.89 -27.67
CA GLU A 98 -6.08 12.72 -28.56
C GLU A 98 -6.34 11.39 -27.82
N THR A 99 -6.36 11.42 -26.49
CA THR A 99 -6.54 10.23 -25.62
C THR A 99 -7.84 9.52 -25.94
N GLN A 100 -7.74 8.22 -26.19
CA GLN A 100 -8.91 7.36 -26.41
C GLN A 100 -9.25 6.63 -25.11
N GLY A 101 -10.50 6.76 -24.67
CA GLY A 101 -10.97 6.16 -23.43
C GLY A 101 -11.40 7.20 -22.39
N ILE A 102 -11.90 6.72 -21.27
CA ILE A 102 -12.44 7.53 -20.19
C ILE A 102 -11.80 7.03 -18.90
N LEU A 103 -11.26 7.95 -18.10
CA LEU A 103 -10.84 7.63 -16.73
C LEU A 103 -12.01 7.02 -15.97
N SER A 104 -11.78 5.85 -15.37
CA SER A 104 -12.68 5.26 -14.39
C SER A 104 -11.93 5.11 -13.08
N LEU A 105 -12.50 5.62 -11.99
CA LEU A 105 -12.06 5.33 -10.63
C LEU A 105 -13.19 5.67 -9.67
N VAL A 106 -13.24 4.94 -8.57
CA VAL A 106 -14.07 5.22 -7.41
C VAL A 106 -13.17 5.12 -6.19
N ILE A 107 -12.95 6.23 -5.48
CA ILE A 107 -12.30 6.21 -4.17
C ILE A 107 -13.31 5.58 -3.21
N THR A 108 -12.96 4.44 -2.65
CA THR A 108 -13.79 3.66 -1.73
C THR A 108 -13.37 3.87 -0.29
N GLU A 109 -12.07 4.07 -0.05
CA GLU A 109 -11.53 4.30 1.28
C GLU A 109 -10.52 5.43 1.32
N ILE A 110 -10.63 6.26 2.37
CA ILE A 110 -9.63 7.24 2.76
C ILE A 110 -9.08 6.81 4.12
N ILE A 111 -7.79 6.45 4.13
CA ILE A 111 -7.11 5.95 5.32
C ILE A 111 -6.51 7.14 6.06
N HIS A 112 -7.07 7.44 7.23
CA HIS A 112 -6.58 8.48 8.13
C HIS A 112 -5.50 7.91 9.06
N ASP A 113 -4.22 8.17 8.79
CA ASP A 113 -3.14 7.77 9.69
C ASP A 113 -3.06 8.73 10.89
N TYR A 114 -3.74 8.38 11.97
CA TYR A 114 -3.67 9.11 13.25
C TYR A 114 -2.46 8.69 14.10
N ARG A 115 -1.73 7.65 13.70
CA ARG A 115 -0.57 7.20 14.44
C ARG A 115 0.69 7.86 13.93
N ASP A 116 0.89 8.02 12.62
CA ASP A 116 2.09 8.43 11.86
C ASP A 116 3.03 7.27 11.48
N ILE A 117 2.52 6.13 11.01
CA ILE A 117 3.30 4.88 10.86
C ILE A 117 4.49 4.95 9.89
N MET A 118 4.68 6.07 9.22
CA MET A 118 5.84 6.40 8.39
C MET A 118 6.77 7.46 9.01
N ASP A 119 6.47 7.96 10.22
CA ASP A 119 7.18 9.02 10.97
C ASP A 119 7.46 10.27 10.13
N PHE A 120 6.45 10.70 9.37
CA PHE A 120 6.55 11.93 8.60
C PHE A 120 6.68 13.16 9.49
N SER A 121 6.25 13.08 10.75
CA SER A 121 6.44 14.15 11.74
C SER A 121 7.86 14.19 12.32
N GLY A 122 8.65 13.12 12.19
CA GLY A 122 10.00 13.02 12.76
C GLY A 122 10.01 13.10 14.28
N ASN A 123 8.87 12.83 14.92
CA ASN A 123 8.75 12.88 16.37
C ASN A 123 9.30 11.62 17.03
N GLY A 124 9.75 10.63 16.23
CA GLY A 124 10.40 9.42 16.71
C GLY A 124 9.44 8.65 17.61
N ARG A 125 8.59 7.80 17.02
CA ARG A 125 7.80 6.91 17.86
C ARG A 125 8.71 5.99 18.65
N ASP A 126 8.38 5.88 19.93
CA ASP A 126 8.91 4.84 20.77
C ASP A 126 8.21 3.52 20.42
N TRP A 127 8.78 2.81 19.45
CA TRP A 127 8.45 1.43 19.14
C TRP A 127 9.42 0.46 19.82
N GLU A 128 9.92 0.77 21.03
CA GLU A 128 10.72 -0.18 21.82
C GLU A 128 9.96 -1.50 22.04
N CYS A 129 10.14 -2.43 21.11
CA CYS A 129 9.44 -3.71 21.05
C CYS A 129 10.41 -4.90 20.90
N GLY A 130 11.72 -4.65 20.81
CA GLY A 130 12.72 -5.69 20.62
C GLY A 130 14.14 -5.16 20.40
N VAL A 131 15.04 -6.07 20.01
CA VAL A 131 16.42 -5.75 19.62
C VAL A 131 16.44 -5.36 18.14
N ASN A 132 17.11 -4.25 17.82
CA ASN A 132 17.26 -3.80 16.45
C ASN A 132 18.06 -4.82 15.62
N VAL A 133 17.47 -5.29 14.53
CA VAL A 133 18.09 -6.31 13.65
C VAL A 133 19.39 -5.83 13.00
N ILE A 134 19.63 -4.52 12.92
CA ILE A 134 20.91 -3.97 12.46
C ILE A 134 22.09 -4.33 13.39
N CYS A 135 21.80 -4.72 14.63
CA CYS A 135 22.81 -5.24 15.57
C CYS A 135 23.16 -6.71 15.32
N GLU A 136 22.33 -7.42 14.56
CA GLU A 136 22.57 -8.81 14.23
C GLU A 136 23.62 -8.88 13.12
N THR A 137 24.74 -9.53 13.43
CA THR A 137 25.92 -9.59 12.55
C THR A 137 26.23 -11.02 12.13
N ASP A 138 25.53 -12.01 12.67
CA ASP A 138 25.70 -13.39 12.26
C ASP A 138 25.06 -13.61 10.88
N ASP A 139 25.87 -14.14 9.95
CA ASP A 139 25.49 -14.42 8.57
C ASP A 139 24.24 -15.32 8.46
N GLN A 140 24.00 -16.19 9.46
CA GLN A 140 22.87 -17.11 9.44
C GLN A 140 21.51 -16.39 9.51
N TYR A 141 21.46 -15.17 10.05
CA TYR A 141 20.22 -14.40 10.18
C TYR A 141 20.02 -13.38 9.08
N GLN A 142 21.05 -13.04 8.29
CA GLN A 142 20.95 -12.00 7.26
C GLN A 142 19.93 -12.37 6.17
N GLY A 143 19.85 -13.65 5.78
CA GLY A 143 18.85 -14.13 4.83
C GLY A 143 17.42 -13.93 5.34
N PRO A 144 17.05 -14.49 6.52
CA PRO A 144 15.75 -14.24 7.13
C PRO A 144 15.44 -12.75 7.36
N ILE A 145 16.39 -11.95 7.83
CA ILE A 145 16.21 -10.50 8.03
C ILE A 145 15.79 -9.82 6.71
N ASN A 146 16.49 -10.12 5.62
CA ASN A 146 16.22 -9.55 4.30
C ASN A 146 14.92 -10.08 3.66
N SER A 147 14.31 -11.13 4.21
CA SER A 147 13.05 -11.69 3.71
C SER A 147 11.81 -11.01 4.31
N VAL A 148 11.94 -10.34 5.46
CA VAL A 148 10.81 -9.82 6.22
C VAL A 148 10.36 -8.47 5.67
N ALA A 149 9.04 -8.27 5.62
CA ALA A 149 8.45 -6.97 5.33
C ALA A 149 7.50 -6.51 6.44
N PHE A 150 7.47 -5.20 6.62
CA PHE A 150 6.36 -4.51 7.29
C PHE A 150 5.20 -4.43 6.30
N LEU A 151 4.09 -5.07 6.63
CA LEU A 151 2.92 -5.19 5.76
C LEU A 151 1.87 -4.15 6.17
N ASP A 152 1.59 -3.20 5.28
CA ASP A 152 0.51 -2.22 5.42
C ASP A 152 -0.70 -2.63 4.58
N MET A 153 -1.88 -2.67 5.20
CA MET A 153 -3.13 -3.23 4.66
C MET A 153 -4.27 -2.22 4.79
N GLY A 154 -4.06 -0.96 4.40
CA GLY A 154 -5.16 0.00 4.28
C GLY A 154 -5.79 0.46 5.61
N GLY A 155 -5.12 0.25 6.74
CA GLY A 155 -5.69 0.58 8.05
C GLY A 155 -5.11 -0.27 9.18
N PHE A 156 -4.61 -1.45 8.85
CA PHE A 156 -3.95 -2.37 9.75
C PHE A 156 -2.50 -2.66 9.32
N ILE A 157 -1.69 -3.15 10.26
CA ILE A 157 -0.33 -3.57 9.98
C ILE A 157 -0.18 -5.01 10.42
N CYS A 158 0.49 -5.80 9.59
CA CYS A 158 1.01 -7.10 9.94
C CYS A 158 2.50 -7.20 9.57
N SER A 159 3.04 -8.40 9.68
CA SER A 159 4.36 -8.75 9.15
C SER A 159 4.24 -10.01 8.32
N GLY A 160 5.26 -10.27 7.52
CA GLY A 160 5.40 -11.54 6.82
C GLY A 160 6.81 -11.66 6.27
N ALA A 161 7.04 -12.72 5.50
CA ALA A 161 8.34 -12.99 4.93
C ALA A 161 8.25 -13.62 3.54
N MET A 162 9.21 -13.29 2.68
CA MET A 162 9.41 -13.95 1.40
C MET A 162 9.76 -15.43 1.60
N VAL A 163 9.14 -16.31 0.83
CA VAL A 163 9.40 -17.76 0.89
C VAL A 163 9.82 -18.30 -0.47
N ASN A 164 10.89 -19.09 -0.49
CA ASN A 164 11.36 -19.73 -1.71
C ASN A 164 10.49 -20.95 -2.05
N ASN A 165 10.52 -21.37 -3.31
CA ASN A 165 9.87 -22.57 -3.80
C ASN A 165 10.88 -23.56 -4.40
N VAL A 166 10.44 -24.79 -4.69
CA VAL A 166 11.32 -25.87 -5.18
C VAL A 166 11.95 -25.61 -6.55
N ARG A 167 11.42 -24.65 -7.33
CA ARG A 167 11.97 -24.25 -8.63
C ARG A 167 13.12 -23.25 -8.50
N GLN A 168 13.26 -22.59 -7.34
CA GLN A 168 14.28 -21.56 -7.10
C GLN A 168 14.28 -20.45 -8.16
N ASP A 169 13.08 -20.06 -8.59
CA ASP A 169 12.86 -19.15 -9.72
C ASP A 169 12.63 -17.69 -9.30
N LEU A 170 12.82 -17.38 -8.01
CA LEU A 170 12.58 -16.06 -7.41
C LEU A 170 11.13 -15.58 -7.54
N THR A 171 10.16 -16.46 -7.77
CA THR A 171 8.73 -16.09 -7.69
C THR A 171 8.47 -15.41 -6.34
N PRO A 172 7.90 -14.19 -6.31
CA PRO A 172 7.83 -13.36 -5.10
C PRO A 172 6.68 -13.78 -4.18
N TYR A 173 6.75 -15.01 -3.67
CA TYR A 173 5.79 -15.50 -2.69
C TYR A 173 6.06 -14.89 -1.32
N PHE A 174 5.01 -14.36 -0.70
CA PHE A 174 5.06 -13.73 0.61
C PHE A 174 4.11 -14.44 1.58
N LEU A 175 4.64 -14.93 2.69
CA LEU A 175 3.87 -15.63 3.72
C LEU A 175 3.50 -14.66 4.85
N THR A 176 2.22 -14.60 5.19
CA THR A 176 1.68 -13.88 6.35
C THR A 176 0.60 -14.71 7.05
N ALA A 177 -0.12 -14.14 8.02
CA ALA A 177 -1.23 -14.81 8.71
C ALA A 177 -2.54 -14.66 7.93
N TRP A 178 -3.42 -15.68 7.94
CA TRP A 178 -4.72 -15.59 7.28
C TRP A 178 -5.60 -14.50 7.90
N HIS A 179 -5.58 -14.34 9.22
CA HIS A 179 -6.36 -13.28 9.88
C HIS A 179 -5.94 -11.84 9.50
N CYS A 180 -4.76 -11.66 8.88
CA CYS A 180 -4.34 -10.37 8.34
C CYS A 180 -4.96 -10.09 6.96
N VAL A 181 -5.44 -11.13 6.28
CA VAL A 181 -5.91 -11.08 4.88
C VAL A 181 -7.41 -11.29 4.78
N ASP A 182 -7.99 -12.06 5.70
CA ASP A 182 -9.42 -12.41 5.68
C ASP A 182 -10.31 -11.17 5.71
N GLY A 183 -11.13 -11.01 4.68
CA GLY A 183 -12.04 -9.88 4.52
C GLY A 183 -11.41 -8.61 3.93
N ASP A 184 -10.09 -8.58 3.74
CA ASP A 184 -9.37 -7.49 3.07
C ASP A 184 -9.06 -7.86 1.61
N ASN A 185 -8.56 -6.88 0.84
CA ASN A 185 -8.14 -7.06 -0.54
C ASN A 185 -6.61 -7.03 -0.67
N PRO A 186 -5.94 -8.18 -0.92
CA PRO A 186 -4.49 -8.23 -1.04
C PRO A 186 -3.90 -7.34 -2.15
N SER A 187 -4.69 -6.94 -3.14
CA SER A 187 -4.22 -6.06 -4.22
C SER A 187 -4.01 -4.61 -3.76
N THR A 188 -4.48 -4.23 -2.56
CA THR A 188 -4.26 -2.89 -1.99
C THR A 188 -3.07 -2.84 -1.03
N PHE A 189 -2.46 -3.99 -0.73
CA PHE A 189 -1.41 -4.12 0.26
C PHE A 189 -0.10 -3.47 -0.18
N ARG A 190 0.69 -3.04 0.81
CA ARG A 190 1.99 -2.39 0.61
C ARG A 190 3.04 -3.08 1.47
N PHE A 191 4.09 -3.55 0.81
CA PHE A 191 5.16 -4.34 1.41
C PHE A 191 6.38 -3.44 1.56
N TYR A 192 6.79 -3.14 2.79
CA TYR A 192 8.00 -2.35 3.04
C TYR A 192 9.11 -3.24 3.58
N PHE A 193 10.10 -3.50 2.74
CA PHE A 193 11.32 -4.22 3.09
C PHE A 193 12.34 -3.27 3.71
N ASN A 194 13.29 -3.83 4.47
CA ASN A 194 14.35 -3.07 5.15
C ASN A 194 13.84 -1.86 5.96
N LYS A 195 12.59 -1.91 6.46
CA LYS A 195 12.05 -0.95 7.42
C LYS A 195 12.62 -1.26 8.82
N ILE A 196 13.90 -0.93 9.00
CA ILE A 196 14.70 -1.24 10.20
C ILE A 196 15.31 0.03 10.78
N ALA A 197 15.65 0.02 12.07
CA ALA A 197 16.34 1.14 12.70
C ALA A 197 17.72 1.41 12.06
N SER A 198 18.15 2.67 12.04
CA SER A 198 19.43 3.04 11.42
C SER A 198 20.67 2.82 12.31
N SER A 199 20.48 2.36 13.55
CA SER A 199 21.54 1.95 14.49
C SER A 199 20.98 1.00 15.56
N CYS A 200 21.83 0.60 16.51
CA CYS A 200 21.41 -0.27 17.60
C CYS A 200 20.56 0.40 18.68
N GLU A 201 20.73 1.71 18.88
CA GLU A 201 20.18 2.43 20.04
C GLU A 201 19.01 3.35 19.69
N ASN A 202 18.60 3.38 18.43
CA ASN A 202 17.48 4.18 17.95
C ASN A 202 16.26 3.31 17.67
N THR A 203 15.09 3.92 17.79
CA THR A 203 13.79 3.24 17.66
C THR A 203 13.18 3.38 16.28
N TRP A 204 13.89 4.03 15.35
CA TRP A 204 13.35 4.41 14.05
C TRP A 204 14.37 4.25 12.91
N GLY A 205 13.86 3.98 11.71
CA GLY A 205 14.61 4.09 10.46
C GLY A 205 13.72 4.25 9.24
N SER A 206 14.35 4.42 8.08
CA SER A 206 13.64 4.71 6.83
C SER A 206 12.84 3.50 6.34
N ALA A 207 11.80 3.75 5.57
CA ALA A 207 11.28 2.73 4.67
C ALA A 207 12.40 2.38 3.67
N GLY A 208 12.70 1.09 3.52
CA GLY A 208 13.59 0.60 2.49
C GLY A 208 12.83 0.32 1.19
N PRO A 209 13.31 -0.64 0.38
CA PRO A 209 12.64 -1.11 -0.82
C PRO A 209 11.18 -1.47 -0.55
N TYR A 210 10.31 -1.30 -1.53
CA TYR A 210 8.89 -1.61 -1.37
C TYR A 210 8.29 -2.24 -2.62
N ALA A 211 7.13 -2.88 -2.43
CA ALA A 211 6.26 -3.32 -3.49
C ALA A 211 4.81 -3.03 -3.12
N TYR A 212 3.95 -2.95 -4.13
CA TYR A 212 2.51 -2.79 -3.97
C TYR A 212 1.79 -3.94 -4.65
N SER A 213 0.53 -4.16 -4.25
CA SER A 213 -0.34 -5.20 -4.80
C SER A 213 0.15 -6.63 -4.59
N SER A 214 -0.82 -7.52 -4.39
CA SER A 214 -0.59 -8.95 -4.39
C SER A 214 -1.89 -9.70 -4.69
N ASP A 215 -1.73 -10.95 -5.12
CA ASP A 215 -2.80 -11.92 -5.25
C ASP A 215 -2.74 -12.96 -4.13
N LEU A 216 -3.89 -13.36 -3.58
CA LEU A 216 -3.99 -14.50 -2.68
C LEU A 216 -3.78 -15.81 -3.47
N VAL A 217 -2.74 -16.57 -3.11
CA VAL A 217 -2.39 -17.83 -3.76
C VAL A 217 -3.00 -19.03 -3.03
N ALA A 218 -2.90 -19.02 -1.70
CA ALA A 218 -3.40 -20.09 -0.84
C ALA A 218 -3.54 -19.58 0.60
N ASP A 219 -4.42 -20.19 1.37
CA ASP A 219 -4.64 -19.87 2.76
C ASP A 219 -5.02 -21.09 3.59
N SER A 220 -5.02 -20.89 4.91
CA SER A 220 -5.55 -21.82 5.89
C SER A 220 -6.08 -21.03 7.07
N ASP A 221 -7.38 -21.17 7.34
CA ASP A 221 -8.04 -20.65 8.53
C ASP A 221 -8.05 -21.69 9.66
N GLY A 222 -6.88 -21.94 10.23
CA GLY A 222 -6.73 -22.91 11.32
C GLY A 222 -7.36 -22.52 12.67
N ILE A 223 -7.76 -21.25 12.83
CA ILE A 223 -8.12 -20.65 14.14
C ILE A 223 -9.64 -20.60 14.37
N SER A 224 -10.48 -20.55 13.33
CA SER A 224 -11.94 -20.37 13.47
C SER A 224 -12.74 -21.61 13.91
N HIS A 225 -12.08 -22.68 14.38
CA HIS A 225 -12.72 -23.98 14.52
C HIS A 225 -13.50 -24.17 15.84
N THR A 226 -14.68 -24.80 15.74
CA THR A 226 -15.46 -25.23 16.91
C THR A 226 -14.70 -26.29 17.72
N PRO A 227 -14.81 -26.30 19.07
CA PRO A 227 -14.15 -27.32 19.89
C PRO A 227 -14.53 -28.74 19.46
N GLY A 228 -13.58 -29.52 18.93
CA GLY A 228 -13.75 -30.95 18.62
C GLY A 228 -13.61 -31.39 17.16
N SER A 229 -13.23 -30.52 16.21
CA SER A 229 -12.90 -30.92 14.84
C SER A 229 -11.49 -31.50 14.73
N GLU A 230 -11.30 -32.60 13.98
CA GLU A 230 -9.99 -33.15 13.68
C GLU A 230 -9.28 -32.34 12.58
N SER A 231 -8.03 -31.96 12.89
CA SER A 231 -7.06 -31.15 12.13
C SER A 231 -7.24 -29.61 12.18
N PRO A 232 -6.50 -28.91 13.06
CA PRO A 232 -6.44 -27.46 13.16
C PRO A 232 -5.32 -26.97 12.23
N GLY A 233 -5.63 -26.48 11.03
CA GLY A 233 -4.61 -25.89 10.16
C GLY A 233 -3.75 -24.84 10.87
N GLY A 234 -2.68 -24.36 10.24
CA GLY A 234 -2.06 -23.11 10.67
C GLY A 234 -2.96 -21.93 10.30
N ASP A 235 -2.75 -20.77 10.91
CA ASP A 235 -3.28 -19.48 10.44
C ASP A 235 -2.23 -18.85 9.53
N TRP A 236 -2.39 -19.02 8.22
CA TRP A 236 -1.44 -18.53 7.24
C TRP A 236 -2.10 -18.21 5.90
N ALA A 237 -1.55 -17.21 5.23
CA ALA A 237 -1.87 -16.83 3.86
C ALA A 237 -0.57 -16.72 3.06
N LEU A 238 -0.58 -17.26 1.85
CA LEU A 238 0.46 -17.12 0.85
C LEU A 238 -0.02 -16.14 -0.20
N LEU A 239 0.69 -15.03 -0.33
CA LEU A 239 0.46 -14.00 -1.33
C LEU A 239 1.50 -14.10 -2.44
N LEU A 240 1.15 -13.67 -3.64
CA LEU A 240 2.07 -13.42 -4.75
C LEU A 240 2.13 -11.91 -4.95
N ILE A 241 3.30 -11.30 -4.76
CA ILE A 241 3.47 -9.87 -5.03
C ILE A 241 3.50 -9.66 -6.55
N ASP A 242 2.69 -8.73 -7.05
CA ASP A 242 2.48 -8.55 -8.49
C ASP A 242 3.38 -7.45 -9.09
N ASP A 243 3.76 -6.45 -8.29
CA ASP A 243 4.69 -5.40 -8.71
C ASP A 243 6.16 -5.83 -8.58
N GLU A 244 7.02 -5.18 -9.35
CA GLU A 244 8.47 -5.23 -9.10
C GLU A 244 8.79 -4.59 -7.75
N ILE A 245 9.70 -5.20 -7.00
CA ILE A 245 10.20 -4.61 -5.75
C ILE A 245 11.17 -3.48 -6.13
N GLU A 246 10.78 -2.23 -5.88
CA GLU A 246 11.61 -1.05 -6.18
C GLU A 246 12.77 -0.95 -5.16
N GLU A 247 14.02 -0.91 -5.66
CA GLU A 247 15.27 -0.76 -4.87
C GLU A 247 15.64 0.70 -4.55
#